data_AF-A0AAD8VGE7-F1
#
_entry.id   AF-A0AAD8VGE7-F1
#
_cell.length_a   1.000
_cell.length_b   1.000
_cell.length_c   1.000
_cell.angle_alpha   90.00
_cell.angle_beta   90.00
_cell.angle_gamma   90.00
#
_symmetry.space_group_name_H-M   'P 1'
#
loop_
_entity.id
_entity.type
_entity.pdbx_description
1 polymer ?
#
loop_
_entity_poly.entity_id
_entity_poly.type
_entity_poly.pdbx_seq_one_letter_code
_entity_poly.pdbx_strand_id
1 'polypeptide(L)'
;MAAEDLEWERSKISNQDMNLLKKLGFTKKENTLRFPSEESYPSPPMEYRPLMKEFIRLGTQFVGYRDHTKKLEGELAEANKRASALATKLEQSEKARKKAEADAAAVEDLRKRLHDAENSLSENIEQQSARETEILTRLESQSRGFVRRTHQDYEVDGPEGDELLDALTLLEIHGDEAREGLGRR
;
A
#
# COMPACT_ATOMS: atom_id res chain seq x y z
N MET A 1 -15.73 -29.55 5.23
CA MET A 1 -15.61 -30.67 4.27
C MET A 1 -16.61 -31.71 4.71
N ALA A 2 -17.76 -31.77 4.04
CA ALA A 2 -18.80 -32.77 4.29
C ALA A 2 -19.22 -33.26 2.89
N ALA A 3 -18.65 -34.37 2.46
CA ALA A 3 -18.88 -34.96 1.16
C ALA A 3 -18.93 -36.47 1.35
N GLU A 4 -20.00 -36.95 1.98
CA GLU A 4 -20.30 -38.37 2.17
C GLU A 4 -21.79 -38.46 2.55
N ASP A 5 -22.69 -38.26 1.58
CA ASP A 5 -24.14 -38.47 1.77
C ASP A 5 -24.86 -38.67 0.41
N LEU A 6 -24.19 -39.25 -0.58
CA LEU A 6 -24.76 -39.46 -1.94
C LEU A 6 -24.57 -40.88 -2.46
N GLU A 7 -24.48 -41.86 -1.56
CA GLU A 7 -24.58 -43.25 -1.94
C GLU A 7 -25.91 -43.83 -1.44
N TRP A 8 -26.66 -44.42 -2.37
CA TRP A 8 -27.58 -45.54 -2.14
C TRP A 8 -29.09 -45.31 -1.87
N GLU A 9 -29.74 -44.36 -2.54
CA GLU A 9 -31.13 -44.61 -2.97
C GLU A 9 -31.14 -45.62 -4.14
N ARG A 10 -30.81 -46.88 -3.85
CA ARG A 10 -31.10 -47.99 -4.77
C ARG A 10 -32.61 -48.13 -4.88
N SER A 11 -33.13 -47.79 -6.06
CA SER A 11 -34.52 -47.98 -6.45
C SER A 11 -35.03 -49.37 -6.03
N LYS A 12 -35.87 -49.42 -5.00
CA LYS A 12 -36.70 -50.59 -4.72
C LYS A 12 -37.77 -50.64 -5.81
N ILE A 13 -37.59 -51.50 -6.80
CA ILE A 13 -38.64 -51.84 -7.76
C ILE A 13 -39.88 -52.23 -6.96
N SER A 14 -40.98 -51.51 -7.13
CA SER A 14 -42.21 -51.77 -6.41
C SER A 14 -42.80 -53.12 -6.84
N ASN A 15 -43.52 -53.79 -5.94
CA ASN A 15 -44.29 -54.99 -6.31
C ASN A 15 -45.30 -54.71 -7.45
N GLN A 16 -45.72 -53.44 -7.62
CA GLN A 16 -46.52 -53.01 -8.77
C GLN A 16 -45.74 -53.07 -10.07
N ASP A 17 -44.48 -52.60 -10.09
CA ASP A 17 -43.59 -52.63 -11.26
C ASP A 17 -43.27 -54.07 -11.68
N MET A 18 -43.06 -54.96 -10.69
CA MET A 18 -42.88 -56.39 -10.92
C MET A 18 -44.09 -57.04 -11.59
N ASN A 19 -45.31 -56.66 -11.21
CA ASN A 19 -46.53 -57.17 -11.84
C ASN A 19 -46.72 -56.59 -13.24
N LEU A 20 -46.29 -55.35 -13.47
CA LEU A 20 -46.31 -54.72 -14.79
C LEU A 20 -45.33 -55.43 -15.74
N LEU A 21 -44.12 -55.72 -15.27
CA LEU A 21 -43.10 -56.49 -16.01
C LEU A 21 -43.58 -57.92 -16.34
N LYS A 22 -44.28 -58.57 -15.40
CA LYS A 22 -44.93 -59.87 -15.64
C LYS A 22 -46.02 -59.79 -16.71
N LYS A 23 -46.88 -58.77 -16.66
CA LYS A 23 -47.94 -58.53 -17.67
C LYS A 23 -47.35 -58.23 -19.05
N LEU A 24 -46.24 -57.50 -19.11
CA LEU A 24 -45.52 -57.17 -20.33
C LEU A 24 -44.64 -58.32 -20.86
N GLY A 25 -44.60 -59.46 -20.17
CA GLY A 25 -43.91 -60.66 -20.63
C GLY A 25 -42.39 -60.68 -20.41
N PHE A 26 -41.81 -59.66 -19.79
CA PHE A 26 -40.37 -59.55 -19.56
C PHE A 26 -39.81 -60.58 -18.57
N THR A 27 -40.66 -61.19 -17.74
CA THR A 27 -40.24 -62.17 -16.73
C THR A 27 -40.50 -63.63 -17.12
N LYS A 28 -40.89 -63.92 -18.38
CA LYS A 28 -41.10 -65.29 -18.85
C LYS A 28 -39.81 -65.82 -19.48
N LYS A 29 -39.17 -66.77 -18.76
CA LYS A 29 -38.12 -67.75 -19.18
C LYS A 29 -37.13 -67.29 -20.25
N GLU A 30 -35.84 -67.37 -19.89
CA GLU A 30 -34.62 -66.99 -20.63
C GLU A 30 -34.46 -67.47 -22.08
N ASN A 31 -35.42 -68.17 -22.68
CA ASN A 31 -35.35 -68.70 -24.05
C ASN A 31 -36.49 -68.24 -25.00
N THR A 32 -37.23 -67.18 -24.67
CA THR A 32 -38.35 -66.72 -25.51
C THR A 32 -38.00 -65.51 -26.41
N LEU A 33 -36.88 -64.84 -26.17
CA LEU A 33 -36.34 -63.79 -27.05
C LEU A 33 -35.40 -64.41 -28.09
N ARG A 34 -35.97 -65.24 -28.98
CA ARG A 34 -35.27 -65.67 -30.17
C ARG A 34 -35.36 -64.54 -31.19
N PHE A 35 -34.33 -63.71 -31.28
CA PHE A 35 -34.19 -62.78 -32.39
C PHE A 35 -34.13 -63.62 -33.69
N PRO A 36 -34.85 -63.23 -34.76
CA PRO A 36 -34.68 -63.84 -36.06
C PRO A 36 -33.19 -63.81 -36.42
N SER A 37 -32.62 -64.96 -36.80
CA SER A 37 -31.25 -65.03 -37.30
C SER A 37 -31.07 -64.11 -38.50
N GLU A 38 -29.83 -63.63 -38.71
CA GLU A 38 -29.45 -62.59 -39.69
C GLU A 38 -29.87 -62.88 -41.15
N GLU A 39 -30.37 -64.07 -41.47
CA GLU A 39 -30.81 -64.48 -42.81
C GLU A 39 -32.27 -64.14 -43.15
N SER A 40 -33.05 -63.56 -42.24
CA SER A 40 -34.47 -63.24 -42.51
C SER A 40 -34.87 -61.81 -42.15
N TYR A 41 -34.02 -60.84 -42.46
CA TYR A 41 -34.53 -59.50 -42.77
C TYR A 41 -34.76 -59.41 -44.28
N PRO A 42 -36.01 -59.26 -44.76
CA PRO A 42 -36.20 -58.88 -46.15
C PRO A 42 -35.41 -57.58 -46.34
N SER A 43 -34.53 -57.53 -47.35
CA SER A 43 -33.90 -56.27 -47.75
C SER A 43 -35.03 -55.25 -47.86
N PRO A 44 -34.97 -54.13 -47.12
CA PRO A 44 -36.06 -53.18 -47.11
C PRO A 44 -36.38 -52.80 -48.56
N PRO A 45 -37.68 -52.68 -48.92
CA PRO A 45 -38.08 -52.30 -50.27
C PRO A 45 -37.28 -51.08 -50.70
N MET A 46 -36.79 -51.01 -51.94
CA MET A 46 -35.89 -49.94 -52.39
C MET A 46 -36.43 -48.52 -52.11
N GLU A 47 -37.74 -48.39 -51.97
CA GLU A 47 -38.50 -47.19 -51.58
C GLU A 47 -38.15 -46.64 -50.17
N TYR A 48 -37.65 -47.45 -49.24
CA TYR A 48 -37.27 -47.01 -47.89
C TYR A 48 -35.82 -46.54 -47.76
N ARG A 49 -34.96 -46.86 -48.72
CA ARG A 49 -33.54 -46.44 -48.71
C ARG A 49 -33.35 -44.91 -48.74
N PRO A 50 -34.16 -44.11 -49.47
CA PRO A 50 -34.10 -42.65 -49.43
C PRO A 50 -34.44 -42.07 -48.04
N LEU A 51 -35.51 -42.57 -47.41
CA LEU A 51 -35.96 -42.16 -46.07
C LEU A 51 -34.92 -42.46 -44.98
N MET A 52 -34.23 -43.59 -45.07
CA MET A 52 -33.20 -43.97 -44.11
C MET A 52 -31.98 -43.04 -44.16
N LYS A 53 -31.62 -42.54 -45.36
CA LYS A 53 -30.53 -41.55 -45.51
C LYS A 53 -30.87 -40.23 -44.84
N GLU A 54 -32.12 -39.77 -44.95
CA GLU A 54 -32.57 -38.55 -44.27
C GLU A 54 -32.58 -38.72 -42.75
N PHE A 55 -33.01 -39.88 -42.25
CA PHE A 55 -33.00 -40.18 -40.81
C PHE A 55 -31.58 -40.19 -40.22
N ILE A 56 -30.62 -40.80 -40.93
CA ILE A 56 -29.21 -40.79 -40.53
C ILE A 56 -28.65 -39.36 -40.57
N ARG A 57 -28.98 -38.59 -41.61
CA ARG A 57 -28.55 -37.18 -41.76
C ARG A 57 -29.10 -36.31 -40.62
N LEU A 58 -30.37 -36.48 -40.27
CA LEU A 58 -31.00 -35.79 -39.15
C LEU A 58 -30.33 -36.18 -37.83
N GLY A 59 -30.09 -37.48 -37.60
CA GLY A 59 -29.37 -37.98 -36.43
C GLY A 59 -27.98 -37.35 -36.27
N THR A 60 -27.21 -37.24 -37.36
CA THR A 60 -25.89 -36.58 -37.32
C THR A 60 -25.96 -35.09 -36.99
N GLN A 61 -27.02 -34.39 -37.43
CA GLN A 61 -27.23 -32.98 -37.06
C GLN A 61 -27.53 -32.83 -35.57
N PHE A 62 -28.40 -33.68 -35.01
CA PHE A 62 -28.72 -33.67 -33.57
C PHE A 62 -27.50 -33.90 -32.68
N VAL A 63 -26.61 -34.81 -33.07
CA VAL A 63 -25.34 -35.03 -32.34
C VAL A 63 -24.47 -33.77 -32.39
N GLY A 64 -24.36 -33.14 -33.57
CA GLY A 64 -23.64 -31.87 -33.72
C GLY A 64 -24.21 -30.75 -32.84
N TYR A 65 -25.54 -30.56 -32.85
CA TYR A 65 -26.19 -29.57 -31.98
C TYR A 65 -25.93 -29.81 -30.50
N ARG A 66 -26.00 -31.06 -30.04
CA ARG A 66 -25.73 -31.43 -28.65
C ARG A 66 -24.30 -31.10 -28.23
N ASP A 67 -23.33 -31.35 -29.10
CA ASP A 67 -21.93 -31.09 -28.79
C ASP A 67 -21.63 -29.57 -28.82
N HIS A 68 -22.30 -28.82 -29.70
CA HIS A 68 -22.29 -27.36 -29.69
C HIS A 68 -22.91 -26.77 -28.42
N THR A 69 -24.05 -27.29 -27.95
CA THR A 69 -24.69 -26.78 -26.73
C THR A 69 -23.82 -27.03 -25.50
N LYS A 70 -23.20 -28.21 -25.39
CA LYS A 70 -22.24 -28.51 -24.31
C LYS A 70 -21.03 -27.58 -24.33
N LYS A 71 -20.53 -27.24 -25.51
CA LYS A 71 -19.43 -26.28 -25.65
C LYS A 71 -19.84 -24.89 -25.18
N LEU A 72 -21.01 -24.42 -25.60
CA LEU A 72 -21.57 -23.13 -25.17
C LEU A 72 -21.83 -23.08 -23.66
N GLU A 73 -22.33 -24.16 -23.06
CA GLU A 73 -22.50 -24.28 -21.61
C GLU A 73 -21.16 -24.17 -20.87
N GLY A 74 -20.12 -24.83 -21.40
CA GLY A 74 -18.76 -24.71 -20.85
C GLY A 74 -18.20 -23.30 -20.94
N GLU A 75 -18.34 -22.65 -22.10
CA GLU A 75 -17.92 -21.27 -22.32
C GLU A 75 -18.68 -20.29 -21.41
N LEU A 76 -20.00 -20.48 -21.23
CA LEU A 76 -20.82 -19.69 -20.34
C LEU A 76 -20.38 -19.85 -18.88
N ALA A 77 -20.11 -21.08 -18.45
CA ALA A 77 -19.64 -21.37 -17.09
C ALA A 77 -18.26 -20.73 -16.82
N GLU A 78 -17.34 -20.78 -17.78
CA GLU A 78 -16.05 -20.09 -17.67
C GLU A 78 -16.20 -18.58 -17.66
N ALA A 79 -17.03 -18.02 -18.55
CA ALA A 79 -17.31 -16.59 -18.60
C ALA A 79 -17.91 -16.11 -17.27
N ASN A 80 -18.84 -16.88 -16.69
CA ASN A 80 -19.44 -16.54 -15.40
C ASN A 80 -18.40 -16.60 -14.27
N LYS A 81 -17.53 -17.61 -14.24
CA LYS A 81 -16.41 -17.66 -13.27
C LYS A 81 -15.49 -16.45 -13.41
N ARG A 82 -15.16 -16.05 -14.64
CA ARG A 82 -14.34 -14.84 -14.90
C ARG A 82 -15.06 -13.58 -14.45
N ALA A 83 -16.35 -13.45 -14.72
CA ALA A 83 -17.17 -12.32 -14.28
C ALA A 83 -17.19 -12.19 -12.75
N SER A 84 -17.40 -13.31 -12.03
CA SER A 84 -17.34 -13.31 -10.56
C SER A 84 -15.95 -12.93 -10.04
N ALA A 85 -14.88 -13.44 -10.65
CA ALA A 85 -13.51 -13.09 -10.27
C ALA A 85 -13.15 -11.63 -10.56
N LEU A 86 -13.71 -11.05 -11.62
CA LEU A 86 -13.56 -9.62 -11.91
C LEU A 86 -14.34 -8.77 -10.91
N ALA A 87 -15.55 -9.18 -10.53
CA ALA A 87 -16.35 -8.49 -9.52
C ALA A 87 -15.63 -8.41 -8.17
N THR A 88 -15.00 -9.51 -7.71
CA THR A 88 -14.25 -9.49 -6.46
C THR A 88 -12.99 -8.62 -6.53
N LYS A 89 -12.28 -8.63 -7.67
CA LYS A 89 -11.14 -7.73 -7.90
C LYS A 89 -11.55 -6.27 -7.92
N LEU A 90 -12.68 -5.94 -8.55
CA LEU A 90 -13.23 -4.58 -8.55
C LEU A 90 -13.57 -4.14 -7.14
N GLU A 91 -14.27 -4.96 -6.36
CA GLU A 91 -14.61 -4.65 -4.97
C GLU A 91 -13.35 -4.41 -4.11
N GLN A 92 -12.31 -5.23 -4.27
CA GLN A 92 -11.03 -5.04 -3.58
C GLN A 92 -10.34 -3.73 -4.00
N SER A 93 -10.34 -3.43 -5.30
CA SER A 93 -9.73 -2.20 -5.83
C SER A 93 -10.46 -0.95 -5.35
N GLU A 94 -11.80 -1.01 -5.23
CA GLU A 94 -12.59 0.10 -4.71
C GLU A 94 -12.34 0.33 -3.22
N LYS A 95 -12.19 -0.74 -2.43
CA LYS A 95 -11.80 -0.63 -1.01
C LYS A 95 -10.41 -0.02 -0.87
N ALA A 96 -9.46 -0.44 -1.69
CA ALA A 96 -8.11 0.13 -1.71
C ALA A 96 -8.14 1.62 -2.10
N ARG A 97 -8.95 1.99 -3.11
CA ARG A 97 -9.12 3.39 -3.53
C ARG A 97 -9.69 4.26 -2.41
N LYS A 98 -10.76 3.81 -1.75
CA LYS A 98 -11.37 4.55 -0.62
C LYS A 98 -10.38 4.74 0.53
N LYS A 99 -9.56 3.73 0.82
CA LYS A 99 -8.49 3.85 1.82
C LYS A 99 -7.45 4.88 1.40
N ALA A 100 -6.94 4.78 0.17
CA ALA A 100 -5.94 5.73 -0.34
C ALA A 100 -6.46 7.18 -0.37
N GLU A 101 -7.75 7.37 -0.68
CA GLU A 101 -8.42 8.67 -0.65
C GLU A 101 -8.50 9.24 0.77
N ALA A 102 -8.86 8.41 1.76
CA ALA A 102 -8.85 8.81 3.17
C ALA A 102 -7.43 9.14 3.67
N ASP A 103 -6.45 8.32 3.32
CA ASP A 103 -5.04 8.54 3.66
C ASP A 103 -4.53 9.85 3.03
N ALA A 104 -4.87 10.13 1.76
CA ALA A 104 -4.52 11.38 1.09
C ALA A 104 -5.14 12.61 1.77
N ALA A 105 -6.42 12.52 2.18
CA ALA A 105 -7.08 13.60 2.93
C ALA A 105 -6.39 13.87 4.28
N ALA A 106 -5.96 12.82 4.99
CA ALA A 106 -5.22 12.97 6.25
C ALA A 106 -3.84 13.62 6.02
N VAL A 107 -3.13 13.26 4.95
CA VAL A 107 -1.84 13.88 4.59
C VAL A 107 -2.01 15.36 4.26
N GLU A 108 -3.06 15.75 3.54
CA GLU A 108 -3.34 17.16 3.27
C GLU A 108 -3.63 17.97 4.54
N ASP A 109 -4.35 17.39 5.52
CA ASP A 109 -4.55 18.05 6.82
C ASP A 109 -3.23 18.22 7.58
N LEU A 110 -2.37 17.19 7.58
CA LEU A 110 -1.03 17.28 8.18
C LEU A 110 -0.15 18.32 7.50
N ARG A 111 -0.21 18.45 6.16
CA ARG A 111 0.54 19.47 5.42
C ARG A 111 0.13 20.88 5.81
N LYS A 112 -1.17 21.14 5.97
CA LYS A 112 -1.67 22.44 6.44
C LYS A 112 -1.14 22.76 7.83
N ARG A 113 -1.23 21.81 8.76
CA ARG A 113 -0.72 21.98 10.13
C ARG A 113 0.80 22.22 10.16
N LEU A 114 1.55 21.52 9.30
CA LEU A 114 2.98 21.74 9.16
C LEU A 114 3.27 23.17 8.70
N HIS A 115 2.58 23.63 7.66
CA HIS A 115 2.75 24.98 7.12
C HIS A 115 2.38 26.06 8.17
N ASP A 116 1.29 25.86 8.93
CA ASP A 116 0.91 26.78 10.00
C ASP A 116 1.97 26.80 11.13
N ALA A 117 2.52 25.64 11.48
CA ALA A 117 3.59 25.53 12.46
C ALA A 117 4.90 26.17 11.97
N GLU A 118 5.25 26.01 10.70
CA GLU A 118 6.42 26.64 10.07
C GLU A 118 6.30 28.17 10.09
N ASN A 119 5.12 28.70 9.75
CA ASN A 119 4.84 30.13 9.83
C ASN A 119 4.97 30.65 11.26
N SER A 120 4.35 29.96 12.24
CA SER A 120 4.43 30.34 13.64
C SER A 120 5.87 30.29 14.19
N LEU A 121 6.67 29.31 13.74
CA LEU A 121 8.07 29.23 14.11
C LEU A 121 8.87 30.40 13.52
N SER A 122 8.64 30.74 12.25
CA SER A 122 9.28 31.89 11.60
C SER A 122 8.96 33.19 12.33
N GLU A 123 7.69 33.44 12.66
CA GLU A 123 7.28 34.62 13.42
C GLU A 123 7.95 34.68 14.80
N ASN A 124 8.05 33.54 15.50
CA ASN A 124 8.72 33.48 16.80
C ASN A 124 10.23 33.78 16.69
N ILE A 125 10.89 33.28 15.64
CA ILE A 125 12.31 33.57 15.37
C ILE A 125 12.51 35.06 15.12
N GLU A 126 11.65 35.67 14.31
CA GLU A 126 11.68 37.12 14.04
C GLU A 126 11.49 37.91 15.34
N GLN A 127 10.49 37.56 16.15
CA GLN A 127 10.27 38.20 17.45
C GLN A 127 11.46 38.03 18.40
N GLN A 128 12.07 36.84 18.44
CA GLN A 128 13.25 36.60 19.27
C GLN A 128 14.43 37.45 18.79
N SER A 129 14.68 37.51 17.48
CA SER A 129 15.75 38.34 16.92
C SER A 129 15.55 39.83 17.24
N ALA A 130 14.30 40.31 17.19
CA ALA A 130 13.95 41.68 17.57
C ALA A 130 14.22 41.94 19.07
N ARG A 131 13.86 41.00 19.95
CA ARG A 131 14.17 41.11 21.40
C ARG A 131 15.67 41.08 21.68
N GLU A 132 16.42 40.22 21.00
CA GLU A 132 17.88 40.12 21.17
C GLU A 132 18.59 41.38 20.70
N THR A 133 18.19 41.94 19.57
CA THR A 133 18.74 43.23 19.08
C THR A 133 18.43 44.36 20.06
N GLU A 134 17.22 44.43 20.62
CA GLU A 134 16.88 45.40 21.66
C GLU A 134 17.77 45.25 22.91
N ILE A 135 17.97 44.02 23.39
CA ILE A 135 18.85 43.74 24.54
C ILE A 135 20.29 44.18 24.25
N LEU A 136 20.82 43.86 23.07
CA LEU A 136 22.16 44.27 22.66
C LEU A 136 22.29 45.80 22.64
N THR A 137 21.35 46.53 22.03
CA THR A 137 21.42 48.00 22.00
C THR A 137 21.35 48.62 23.41
N ARG A 138 20.57 48.03 24.33
CA ARG A 138 20.50 48.47 25.72
C ARG A 138 21.83 48.20 26.46
N LEU A 139 22.42 47.02 26.29
CA LEU A 139 23.71 46.67 26.90
C LEU A 139 24.85 47.53 26.36
N GLU A 140 24.87 47.81 25.06
CA GLU A 140 25.83 48.75 24.45
C GLU A 140 25.68 50.16 25.02
N SER A 141 24.45 50.63 25.21
CA SER A 141 24.19 51.94 25.81
C SER A 141 24.63 52.00 27.28
N GLN A 142 24.34 50.94 28.06
CA GLN A 142 24.75 50.83 29.45
C GLN A 142 26.27 50.74 29.61
N SER A 143 26.94 49.94 28.79
CA SER A 143 28.41 49.82 28.81
C SER A 143 29.09 51.13 28.42
N ARG A 144 28.61 51.85 27.40
CA ARG A 144 29.10 53.20 27.07
C ARG A 144 28.91 54.18 28.23
N GLY A 145 27.77 54.13 28.92
CA GLY A 145 27.52 54.96 30.10
C GLY A 145 28.38 54.59 31.32
N PHE A 146 28.76 53.32 31.46
CA PHE A 146 29.71 52.87 32.48
C PHE A 146 31.12 53.36 32.16
N VAL A 147 31.61 53.13 30.94
CA VAL A 147 32.92 53.59 30.45
C VAL A 147 33.06 55.11 30.57
N ARG A 148 32.02 55.87 30.20
CA ARG A 148 32.03 57.33 30.37
C ARG A 148 32.12 57.77 31.84
N ARG A 149 31.41 57.09 32.75
CA ARG A 149 31.49 57.39 34.18
C ARG A 149 32.87 57.07 34.74
N THR A 150 33.41 55.90 34.44
CA THR A 150 34.76 55.53 34.88
C THR A 150 35.84 56.44 34.31
N HIS A 151 35.70 56.95 33.07
CA HIS A 151 36.66 57.91 32.53
C HIS A 151 36.56 59.32 33.15
N GLN A 152 35.37 59.74 33.60
CA GLN A 152 35.22 61.01 34.33
C GLN A 152 35.81 60.96 35.74
N ASP A 153 35.85 59.78 36.36
CA ASP A 153 36.43 59.59 37.69
C ASP A 153 37.99 59.49 37.66
N TYR A 154 38.60 59.51 36.46
CA TYR A 154 40.06 59.55 36.25
C TYR A 154 40.48 60.67 35.27
N GLU A 155 39.79 61.82 35.25
CA GLU A 155 40.47 63.07 34.89
C GLU A 155 41.42 63.42 36.04
N VAL A 156 42.58 62.76 36.04
CA VAL A 156 43.74 63.25 36.76
C VAL A 156 44.10 64.56 36.08
N ASP A 157 43.79 65.68 36.73
CA ASP A 157 44.40 66.97 36.42
C ASP A 157 45.90 66.73 36.26
N GLY A 158 46.38 66.84 35.02
CA GLY A 158 47.73 66.40 34.67
C GLY A 158 48.74 67.05 35.61
N PRO A 159 49.52 66.28 36.38
CA PRO A 159 50.63 66.86 37.08
C PRO A 159 51.78 66.96 36.09
N GLU A 160 52.12 68.19 35.75
CA GLU A 160 53.49 68.52 35.33
C GLU A 160 54.45 67.89 36.34
N GLY A 161 55.13 66.82 35.95
CA GLY A 161 56.15 66.14 36.77
C GLY A 161 55.78 64.71 37.16
N ASP A 162 55.91 63.78 36.20
CA ASP A 162 55.98 62.35 36.51
C ASP A 162 57.32 62.06 37.20
N GLU A 163 57.37 62.26 38.53
CA GLU A 163 58.52 61.88 39.38
C GLU A 163 58.93 60.41 39.20
N LEU A 164 58.00 59.54 38.77
CA LEU A 164 58.27 58.14 38.49
C LEU A 164 59.03 57.93 37.17
N LEU A 165 58.76 58.74 36.14
CA LEU A 165 59.57 58.72 34.92
C LEU A 165 60.94 59.33 35.19
N ASP A 166 61.02 60.42 35.96
CA ASP A 166 62.30 61.02 36.35
C ASP A 166 63.14 60.06 37.20
N ALA A 167 62.53 59.33 38.14
CA ALA A 167 63.23 58.33 38.95
C ALA A 167 63.75 57.15 38.12
N LEU A 168 62.98 56.67 37.13
CA LEU A 168 63.42 55.63 36.21
C LEU A 168 64.57 56.11 35.31
N THR A 169 64.49 57.35 34.84
CA THR A 169 65.54 57.98 34.03
C THR A 169 66.82 58.19 34.86
N LEU A 170 66.71 58.64 36.11
CA LEU A 170 67.84 58.73 37.05
C LEU A 170 68.49 57.37 37.32
N LEU A 171 67.69 56.30 37.45
CA LEU A 171 68.20 54.94 37.65
C LEU A 171 68.91 54.39 36.39
N GLU A 172 68.46 54.78 35.21
CA GLU A 172 69.08 54.38 33.94
C GLU A 172 70.40 55.13 33.71
N ILE A 173 70.47 56.42 34.07
CA ILE A 173 71.67 57.25 33.89
C ILE A 173 72.73 56.94 34.97
N HIS A 174 72.34 56.60 36.20
CA HIS A 174 73.28 56.40 37.33
C HIS A 174 73.34 54.95 37.86
N GLY A 175 72.64 54.01 37.21
CA GLY A 175 72.60 52.61 37.62
C GLY A 175 73.97 51.91 37.53
N ASP A 176 74.84 52.34 36.63
CA ASP A 176 76.19 51.77 36.46
C ASP A 176 77.16 52.25 37.55
N GLU A 177 77.03 53.49 38.04
CA GLU A 177 77.83 54.02 39.17
C GLU A 177 77.46 53.32 40.49
N ALA A 178 76.18 52.98 40.68
CA ALA A 178 75.73 52.20 41.83
C ALA A 178 76.29 50.75 41.84
N ARG A 179 76.65 50.20 40.68
CA ARG A 179 77.27 48.86 40.56
C ARG A 179 78.78 48.87 40.82
N GLU A 180 79.49 49.93 40.45
CA GLU A 180 80.94 50.04 40.70
C GLU A 180 81.31 50.29 42.18
N GLY A 181 80.42 50.94 42.95
CA GLY A 181 80.64 51.22 44.38
C GLY A 181 80.59 49.98 45.31
N LEU A 182 79.96 48.88 44.87
CA LEU A 182 79.87 47.63 45.64
C LEU A 182 80.99 46.62 45.31
N GLY A 183 81.83 46.90 44.31
CA GLY A 183 82.87 45.99 43.79
C GLY A 183 84.30 46.23 44.29
N ARG A 184 84.55 47.22 45.17
CA ARG A 184 85.86 47.41 45.82
C ARG A 184 85.77 47.25 47.34
N ARG A 185 85.83 46.00 47.79
CA ARG A 185 86.47 45.60 49.06
C ARG A 185 87.50 44.53 48.74
#